data_AF-A0A4Y2CUM1-F1
#
_entry.id   AF-A0A4Y2CUM1-F1
#
_cell.length_a   1.000
_cell.length_b   1.000
_cell.length_c   1.000
_cell.angle_alpha   90.00
_cell.angle_beta   90.00
_cell.angle_gamma   90.00
#
_symmetry.space_group_name_H-M   'P 1'
#
loop_
_entity.id
_entity.type
_entity.pdbx_description
1 polymer ?
#
loop_
_entity_poly.entity_id
_entity_poly.type
_entity_poly.pdbx_seq_one_letter_code
_entity_poly.pdbx_strand_id
1 'polypeptide(L)'
;MPHLNKLIEKITKLQQKIYRISRATWDLKPEVIKKIYLRVTERIIFYGKEILFKENMSMREKLFQIQRTGLLAIAKTCKKVSTLALNLLTGCPQIDIKIKEENEICQQQQDIKNLEKIGISFNFDYATEVSPMENHLHIFENF
;
A
#
# COMPACT_ATOMS: atom_id res chain seq x y z
N MET A 1 -22.17 -9.04 9.22
CA MET A 1 -22.40 -9.45 7.82
C MET A 1 -21.63 -10.72 7.45
N PRO A 2 -22.30 -11.83 7.13
CA PRO A 2 -21.66 -13.14 6.93
C PRO A 2 -20.75 -13.22 5.69
N HIS A 3 -21.05 -12.47 4.62
CA HIS A 3 -20.23 -12.48 3.39
C HIS A 3 -18.83 -11.90 3.61
N LEU A 4 -18.72 -10.77 4.34
CA LEU A 4 -17.45 -10.13 4.64
C LEU A 4 -16.56 -10.99 5.54
N ASN A 5 -17.16 -11.62 6.56
CA ASN A 5 -16.43 -12.53 7.44
C ASN A 5 -15.82 -13.71 6.66
N LYS A 6 -16.59 -14.28 5.73
CA LYS A 6 -16.12 -15.34 4.84
C LYS A 6 -14.96 -14.89 3.96
N LEU A 7 -14.98 -13.65 3.47
CA LEU A 7 -13.87 -13.05 2.72
C LEU A 7 -12.61 -12.92 3.58
N ILE A 8 -12.72 -12.31 4.76
CA ILE A 8 -11.60 -12.14 5.71
C ILE A 8 -10.99 -13.50 6.08
N GLU A 9 -11.82 -14.50 6.35
CA GLU A 9 -11.35 -15.85 6.69
C GLU A 9 -10.56 -16.49 5.54
N LYS A 10 -11.04 -16.37 4.29
CA LYS A 10 -10.32 -16.84 3.10
C LYS A 10 -8.96 -16.16 2.95
N ILE A 11 -8.90 -14.84 3.15
CA ILE A 11 -7.64 -14.07 3.09
C ILE A 11 -6.68 -14.54 4.16
N THR A 12 -7.14 -14.69 5.41
CA THR A 12 -6.32 -15.17 6.52
C THR A 12 -5.75 -16.55 6.23
N LYS A 13 -6.57 -17.48 5.72
CA LYS A 13 -6.11 -18.82 5.32
C LYS A 13 -5.07 -18.76 4.20
N LEU A 14 -5.28 -17.91 3.20
CA LEU A 14 -4.30 -17.70 2.12
C LEU A 14 -2.99 -17.16 2.67
N GLN A 15 -3.05 -16.15 3.53
CA GLN A 15 -1.88 -15.52 4.13
C GLN A 15 -1.08 -16.48 5.01
N GLN A 16 -1.78 -17.32 5.77
CA GLN A 16 -1.14 -18.38 6.56
C GLN A 16 -0.44 -19.42 5.69
N LYS A 17 -1.03 -19.80 4.54
CA LYS A 17 -0.38 -20.71 3.58
C LYS A 17 0.88 -20.08 2.99
N ILE A 18 0.81 -18.82 2.55
CA ILE A 18 1.96 -18.08 2.03
C ILE A 18 3.06 -18.00 3.10
N TYR A 19 2.70 -17.66 4.34
CA TYR A 19 3.64 -17.58 5.46
C TYR A 19 4.29 -18.93 5.82
N ARG A 20 3.57 -20.05 5.64
CA ARG A 20 4.13 -21.39 5.81
C ARG A 20 5.13 -21.71 4.70
N ILE A 21 4.76 -21.45 3.44
CA ILE A 21 5.62 -21.69 2.28
C ILE A 21 6.88 -20.84 2.35
N SER A 22 6.76 -19.55 2.73
CA SER A 22 7.90 -18.64 2.85
C SER A 22 8.90 -19.04 3.94
N ARG A 23 8.45 -19.78 4.96
CA ARG A 23 9.33 -20.35 5.99
C ARG A 23 9.92 -21.69 5.59
N ALA A 24 9.14 -22.55 4.93
CA ALA A 24 9.58 -23.89 4.52
C ALA A 24 10.57 -23.83 3.35
N THR A 25 10.39 -22.88 2.43
CA THR A 25 11.23 -22.72 1.24
C THR A 25 12.26 -21.63 1.51
N TRP A 26 13.46 -22.03 1.94
CA TRP A 26 14.54 -21.08 2.27
C TRP A 26 14.86 -20.16 1.08
N ASP A 27 14.80 -20.70 -0.14
CA ASP A 27 15.16 -20.04 -1.39
C ASP A 27 14.09 -19.05 -1.95
N LEU A 28 12.93 -18.95 -1.32
CA LEU A 28 11.90 -18.01 -1.80
C LEU A 28 12.34 -16.56 -1.53
N LYS A 29 12.71 -15.82 -2.58
CA LYS A 29 13.17 -14.43 -2.44
C LYS A 29 12.08 -13.53 -1.81
N PRO A 30 12.43 -12.68 -0.82
CA PRO A 30 11.50 -11.73 -0.22
C PRO A 30 10.76 -10.84 -1.22
N GLU A 31 11.38 -10.49 -2.35
CA GLU A 31 10.74 -9.69 -3.40
C GLU A 31 9.50 -10.38 -3.98
N VAL A 32 9.52 -11.70 -4.14
CA VAL A 32 8.39 -12.47 -4.68
C VAL A 32 7.23 -12.46 -3.69
N ILE A 33 7.53 -12.65 -2.40
CA ILE A 33 6.54 -12.60 -1.33
C ILE A 33 5.92 -11.21 -1.25
N LYS A 34 6.75 -10.16 -1.36
CA LYS A 34 6.29 -8.76 -1.40
C LYS A 34 5.36 -8.52 -2.59
N LYS A 35 5.71 -9.00 -3.79
CA LYS A 35 4.83 -8.92 -4.98
C LYS A 35 3.49 -9.62 -4.74
N ILE A 36 3.48 -10.81 -4.16
CA ILE A 36 2.23 -11.54 -3.84
C ILE A 36 1.39 -10.74 -2.84
N TYR A 37 2.01 -10.21 -1.79
CA TYR A 37 1.32 -9.39 -0.79
C TYR A 37 0.64 -8.15 -1.41
N LEU A 38 1.39 -7.37 -2.20
CA LEU A 38 0.88 -6.15 -2.85
C LEU A 38 -0.19 -6.46 -3.92
N ARG A 39 -0.06 -7.58 -4.65
CA ARG A 39 -1.00 -7.91 -5.73
C ARG A 39 -2.28 -8.55 -5.22
N VAL A 40 -2.20 -9.39 -4.18
CA VAL A 40 -3.32 -10.22 -3.73
C VAL A 40 -3.90 -9.69 -2.44
N THR A 41 -3.12 -9.67 -1.36
CA THR A 41 -3.61 -9.30 -0.03
C THR A 41 -4.11 -7.87 -0.04
N GLU A 42 -3.29 -6.94 -0.52
CA GLU A 42 -3.64 -5.52 -0.57
C GLU A 42 -4.88 -5.26 -1.44
N ARG A 43 -4.96 -5.83 -2.66
CA ARG A 43 -6.12 -5.65 -3.55
C ARG A 43 -7.43 -6.15 -2.95
N ILE A 44 -7.42 -7.30 -2.28
CA ILE A 44 -8.64 -7.82 -1.63
C ILE A 44 -9.06 -6.92 -0.46
N ILE A 45 -8.10 -6.36 0.26
CA ILE A 45 -8.39 -5.40 1.35
C ILE A 45 -9.01 -4.12 0.79
N PHE A 46 -8.45 -3.60 -0.30
CA PHE A 46 -9.01 -2.44 -1.01
C PHE A 46 -10.43 -2.69 -1.50
N TYR A 47 -10.73 -3.89 -2.01
CA TYR A 47 -12.10 -4.25 -2.39
C TYR A 47 -13.08 -4.17 -1.21
N GLY A 48 -12.65 -4.56 -0.02
CA GLY A 48 -13.47 -4.51 1.19
C GLY A 48 -13.44 -3.17 1.93
N LYS A 49 -12.70 -2.15 1.47
CA LYS A 49 -12.34 -0.96 2.27
C LYS A 49 -13.57 -0.21 2.80
N GLU A 50 -14.57 -0.02 1.95
CA GLU A 50 -15.78 0.75 2.27
C GLU A 50 -16.58 0.12 3.41
N ILE A 51 -16.60 -1.21 3.47
CA ILE A 51 -17.36 -1.96 4.48
C ILE A 51 -16.51 -2.18 5.73
N LEU A 52 -15.20 -2.42 5.57
CA LEU A 52 -14.28 -2.72 6.67
C LEU A 52 -13.98 -1.50 7.55
N PHE A 53 -13.84 -0.32 6.96
CA PHE A 53 -13.38 0.87 7.71
C PHE A 53 -14.49 1.72 8.28
N LYS A 54 -15.71 1.66 7.73
CA LYS A 54 -16.80 2.55 8.10
C LYS A 54 -17.32 2.31 9.52
N GLU A 55 -17.42 1.05 9.99
CA GLU A 55 -18.26 0.76 11.17
C GLU A 55 -17.70 -0.24 12.20
N ASN A 56 -16.60 -0.96 11.96
CA ASN A 56 -16.23 -2.11 12.81
C ASN A 56 -14.77 -2.12 13.30
N MET A 57 -14.54 -1.74 14.57
CA MET A 57 -13.20 -1.82 15.21
C MET A 57 -12.60 -3.22 15.18
N SER A 58 -13.39 -4.25 15.48
CA SER A 58 -12.93 -5.65 15.45
C SER A 58 -12.45 -6.10 14.06
N MET A 59 -13.02 -5.56 12.99
CA MET A 59 -12.59 -5.89 11.63
C MET A 59 -11.28 -5.20 11.27
N ARG A 60 -11.08 -3.95 11.72
CA ARG A 60 -9.80 -3.25 11.56
C ARG A 60 -8.67 -3.95 12.28
N GLU A 61 -8.91 -4.46 13.49
CA GLU A 61 -7.90 -5.24 14.21
C GLU A 61 -7.50 -6.53 13.46
N LYS A 62 -8.49 -7.29 12.95
CA LYS A 62 -8.22 -8.47 12.12
C LYS A 62 -7.44 -8.11 10.86
N LEU A 63 -7.73 -6.96 10.27
CA LEU A 63 -7.01 -6.46 9.12
C LEU A 63 -5.54 -6.18 9.42
N PHE A 64 -5.27 -5.49 10.52
CA PHE A 64 -3.89 -5.23 10.97
C PHE A 64 -3.15 -6.53 11.30
N GLN A 65 -3.84 -7.55 11.84
CA GLN A 65 -3.24 -8.87 12.03
C GLN A 65 -2.88 -9.56 10.70
N ILE A 66 -3.75 -9.49 9.69
CA ILE A 66 -3.47 -10.01 8.35
C ILE A 66 -2.27 -9.29 7.71
N GLN A 67 -2.25 -7.95 7.78
CA GLN A 67 -1.12 -7.16 7.30
C GLN A 67 0.17 -7.57 8.01
N ARG A 68 0.18 -7.58 9.34
CA ARG A 68 1.36 -7.95 10.13
C ARG A 68 1.88 -9.34 9.76
N THR A 69 0.99 -10.30 9.54
CA THR A 69 1.37 -11.67 9.11
C THR A 69 2.07 -11.66 7.75
N GLY A 70 1.60 -10.84 6.81
CA GLY A 70 2.26 -10.65 5.52
C GLY A 70 3.63 -10.00 5.63
N LEU A 71 3.75 -8.94 6.43
CA LEU A 71 5.02 -8.24 6.63
C LEU A 71 6.08 -9.15 7.27
N LEU A 72 5.67 -9.99 8.22
CA LEU A 72 6.54 -11.00 8.82
C LEU A 72 7.01 -12.04 7.79
N ALA A 73 6.17 -12.39 6.80
CA ALA A 73 6.55 -13.27 5.71
C ALA A 73 7.64 -12.66 4.82
N ILE A 74 7.54 -11.35 4.56
CA ILE A 74 8.50 -10.60 3.72
C ILE A 74 9.82 -10.41 4.47
N ALA A 75 9.76 -9.93 5.72
CA ALA A 75 10.96 -9.61 6.49
C ALA A 75 11.81 -10.85 6.84
N LYS A 76 11.20 -12.04 6.95
CA LYS A 76 11.78 -13.35 7.36
C LYS A 76 12.48 -13.40 8.73
N THR A 77 13.33 -12.42 9.05
CA THR A 77 14.25 -12.40 10.20
C THR A 77 13.67 -11.75 11.45
N CYS A 78 12.70 -10.83 11.29
CA CYS A 78 12.23 -9.97 12.37
C CYS A 78 10.95 -10.51 13.05
N LYS A 79 11.07 -11.37 14.07
CA LYS A 79 9.90 -11.90 14.81
C LYS A 79 9.27 -10.92 15.82
N LYS A 80 10.08 -10.16 16.56
CA LYS A 80 9.62 -9.34 17.71
C LYS A 80 9.51 -7.84 17.42
N VAL A 81 9.51 -7.46 16.16
CA VAL A 81 9.54 -6.03 15.78
C VAL A 81 8.15 -5.42 15.79
N SER A 82 8.04 -4.13 16.16
CA SER A 82 6.79 -3.37 16.09
C SER A 82 6.26 -3.34 14.65
N THR A 83 4.94 -3.18 14.47
CA THR A 83 4.36 -3.17 13.11
C THR A 83 4.90 -2.01 12.28
N LEU A 84 5.12 -0.84 12.91
CA LEU A 84 5.73 0.32 12.25
C LEU A 84 7.14 -0.01 11.71
N ALA A 85 8.00 -0.61 12.52
CA ALA A 85 9.34 -0.96 12.07
C ALA A 85 9.33 -2.06 10.99
N LEU A 86 8.37 -3.00 11.02
CA LEU A 86 8.17 -3.95 9.91
C LEU A 86 7.81 -3.26 8.60
N ASN A 87 6.97 -2.22 8.64
CA ASN A 87 6.61 -1.44 7.45
C ASN A 87 7.82 -0.73 6.84
N LEU A 88 8.66 -0.13 7.68
CA LEU A 88 9.90 0.51 7.26
C LEU A 88 10.87 -0.50 6.63
N LEU A 89 11.12 -1.63 7.30
CA LEU A 89 12.04 -2.68 6.82
C LEU A 89 11.58 -3.33 5.51
N THR A 90 10.27 -3.50 5.34
CA THR A 90 9.70 -4.11 4.13
C THR A 90 9.42 -3.09 3.04
N GLY A 91 9.53 -1.79 3.32
CA GLY A 91 9.11 -0.71 2.44
C GLY A 91 7.65 -0.85 2.00
N CYS A 92 6.76 -1.21 2.92
CA CYS A 92 5.33 -1.36 2.70
C CYS A 92 4.59 -0.40 3.64
N PRO A 93 3.74 0.53 3.17
CA PRO A 93 3.00 1.43 4.04
C PRO A 93 1.96 0.69 4.89
N GLN A 94 1.53 1.31 6.00
CA GLN A 94 0.38 0.82 6.76
C GLN A 94 -0.91 0.92 5.92
N ILE A 95 -1.80 -0.05 6.08
CA ILE A 95 -2.97 -0.19 5.20
C ILE A 95 -4.02 0.89 5.42
N ASP A 96 -4.11 1.41 6.64
CA ASP A 96 -4.94 2.56 7.01
C ASP A 96 -4.50 3.83 6.28
N ILE A 97 -3.20 4.10 6.22
CA ILE A 97 -2.62 5.25 5.49
C ILE A 97 -2.98 5.12 4.01
N LYS A 98 -2.74 3.95 3.41
CA LYS A 98 -3.07 3.67 2.01
C LYS A 98 -4.55 3.82 1.69
N ILE A 99 -5.44 3.38 2.58
CA ILE A 99 -6.88 3.50 2.38
C ILE A 99 -7.34 4.95 2.48
N LYS A 100 -6.76 5.72 3.41
CA LYS A 100 -7.04 7.15 3.53
C LYS A 100 -6.63 7.89 2.25
N GLU A 101 -5.41 7.67 1.78
CA GLU A 101 -4.87 8.25 0.54
C GLU A 101 -5.77 7.94 -0.66
N GLU A 102 -6.14 6.67 -0.86
CA GLU A 102 -7.03 6.26 -1.95
C GLU A 102 -8.45 6.82 -1.84
N ASN A 103 -8.97 7.01 -0.62
CA ASN A 103 -10.27 7.66 -0.43
C ASN A 103 -10.20 9.15 -0.79
N GLU A 104 -9.11 9.84 -0.43
CA GLU A 104 -8.87 11.23 -0.82
C GLU A 104 -8.76 11.38 -2.34
N ILE A 105 -8.01 10.49 -3.01
CA ILE A 105 -7.89 10.45 -4.47
C ILE A 105 -9.25 10.21 -5.13
N CYS A 106 -10.03 9.23 -4.66
CA CYS A 106 -11.38 8.97 -5.19
C CYS A 106 -12.31 10.17 -5.01
N GLN A 107 -12.23 10.87 -3.88
CA GLN A 107 -13.02 12.07 -3.63
C GLN A 107 -12.65 13.19 -4.61
N GLN A 108 -11.35 13.47 -4.75
CA GLN A 108 -10.86 14.46 -5.71
C GLN A 108 -11.29 14.13 -7.14
N GLN A 109 -11.20 12.86 -7.56
CA GLN A 109 -11.66 12.42 -8.88
C GLN A 109 -13.17 12.63 -9.08
N GLN A 110 -13.97 12.42 -8.03
CA GLN A 110 -15.40 12.66 -8.09
C GLN A 110 -15.71 14.16 -8.22
N ASP A 111 -14.97 15.00 -7.50
CA ASP A 111 -15.12 16.45 -7.57
C ASP A 111 -14.71 16.99 -8.95
N ILE A 112 -13.61 16.50 -9.54
CA ILE A 112 -13.20 16.81 -10.91
C ILE A 112 -14.30 16.44 -11.92
N LYS A 113 -14.84 15.22 -11.84
CA LYS A 113 -15.96 14.78 -12.71
C LYS A 113 -17.20 15.65 -12.55
N ASN A 114 -17.47 16.14 -11.35
CA ASN A 114 -18.59 17.03 -11.10
C ASN A 114 -18.35 18.42 -11.71
N LEU A 115 -17.11 18.94 -11.66
CA LEU A 115 -16.71 20.22 -12.26
C LEU A 115 -16.73 20.17 -13.79
N GLU A 116 -16.25 19.06 -14.39
CA GLU A 116 -16.33 18.83 -15.85
C GLU A 116 -17.77 18.85 -16.36
N LYS A 117 -18.71 18.25 -15.61
CA LYS A 117 -20.15 18.29 -15.93
C LYS A 117 -20.76 19.69 -15.88
N ILE A 118 -20.18 20.58 -15.08
CA ILE A 118 -20.60 21.99 -14.95
C ILE A 118 -19.94 22.86 -16.04
N GLY A 119 -19.07 22.29 -16.88
CA GLY A 119 -18.38 22.99 -17.97
C GLY A 119 -17.07 23.66 -17.55
N ILE A 120 -16.56 23.35 -16.35
CA ILE A 120 -15.27 23.87 -15.87
C ILE A 120 -14.19 22.84 -16.20
N SER A 121 -13.36 23.11 -17.21
CA SER A 121 -12.17 22.31 -17.53
C SER A 121 -10.90 22.98 -16.98
N PHE A 122 -10.12 22.27 -16.19
CA PHE A 122 -8.81 22.74 -15.75
C PHE A 122 -7.75 22.33 -16.78
N ASN A 123 -7.14 23.31 -17.46
CA ASN A 123 -5.89 23.07 -18.20
C ASN A 123 -4.75 23.11 -17.18
N PHE A 124 -4.13 21.97 -16.92
CA PHE A 124 -2.87 21.95 -16.18
C PHE A 124 -1.74 22.19 -17.19
N ASP A 125 -1.47 23.46 -17.49
CA ASP A 125 -0.25 23.84 -18.20
C ASP A 125 0.94 23.63 -17.25
N TYR A 126 1.58 22.46 -17.35
CA TYR A 126 2.96 22.33 -16.89
C TYR A 126 3.84 23.10 -17.89
N ALA A 127 3.97 24.41 -17.68
CA ALA A 127 5.06 25.15 -18.28
C ALA A 127 6.35 24.48 -17.82
N THR A 128 7.03 23.85 -18.78
CA THR A 128 8.28 23.13 -18.59
C THR A 128 9.39 24.15 -18.42
N GLU A 129 9.48 24.78 -17.25
CA GLU A 129 10.68 25.50 -16.85
C GLU A 129 11.67 24.49 -16.26
N VAL A 130 12.23 23.65 -17.14
CA VAL A 130 13.51 23.01 -16.87
C VAL A 130 14.55 24.12 -16.95
N SER A 131 14.85 24.73 -15.81
CA SER A 131 16.02 25.60 -15.70
C SER A 131 17.28 24.72 -15.86
N PRO A 132 18.17 24.98 -16.85
CA PRO A 132 19.36 24.17 -17.06
C PRO A 132 20.34 24.42 -15.92
N MET A 133 20.42 23.49 -14.97
CA MET A 133 21.46 23.44 -13.94
C MET A 133 22.80 22.96 -14.55
N GLU A 134 23.20 23.50 -15.70
CA GLU A 134 24.45 23.14 -16.41
C GLU A 134 25.58 24.18 -16.27
N ASN A 135 25.34 25.35 -15.66
CA ASN A 135 26.36 26.41 -15.63
C ASN A 135 27.27 26.44 -14.38
N HIS A 136 27.19 25.45 -13.48
CA HIS A 136 27.98 25.48 -12.22
C HIS A 136 29.27 24.64 -12.23
N LEU A 137 29.63 23.99 -13.34
CA LEU A 137 30.87 23.19 -13.41
C LEU A 137 32.13 23.96 -13.84
N HIS A 138 32.02 25.22 -14.27
CA HIS A 138 33.19 25.98 -14.76
C HIS A 138 33.94 26.80 -13.69
N ILE A 139 33.56 26.74 -12.41
CA ILE A 139 34.17 27.55 -11.35
C ILE A 139 35.23 26.77 -10.53
N PHE A 140 35.46 25.48 -10.80
CA PHE A 140 36.39 24.64 -10.02
C PHE A 140 37.63 24.14 -10.78
N GLU A 141 37.98 24.71 -11.93
CA GLU A 141 39.22 24.38 -12.66
C GLU A 141 40.28 25.49 -12.67
N ASN A 142 40.17 26.51 -11.81
CA ASN A 142 41.23 27.52 -11.63
C ASN A 142 41.55 27.74 -10.14
N PHE A 143 42.10 26.72 -9.47
CA PHE A 143 42.96 26.87 -8.28
C PHE A 143 43.91 25.68 -8.16
#